data_AF-A0AAN6RNI0-F1
#
_entry.id   AF-A0AAN6RNI0-F1
#
_cell.length_a   1.000
_cell.length_b   1.000
_cell.length_c   1.000
_cell.angle_alpha   90.00
_cell.angle_beta   90.00
_cell.angle_gamma   90.00
#
_symmetry.space_group_name_H-M   'P 1'
#
loop_
_entity.id
_entity.type
_entity.pdbx_description
1 polymer ?
#
loop_
_entity_poly.entity_id
_entity_poly.type
_entity_poly.pdbx_seq_one_letter_code
_entity_poly.pdbx_strand_id
1 'polypeptide(L)'
;MPLTVLTDDQIRALLENLTPSELEGFRRALAAALHEYSVGTTPGGEPALHQPERISIHRPATGATTLDNPHHPPPPPPPQPTAATIRPTGAITLFTPAGVPLGILHASALTAFRTALASLCMIRLRFPAASSSTPSSPGTGVDVPGRKLAMLVYGCGEQAYWHVRLVLMAHGGKVGKVVFVGRGRRGVEGVVKRFVERVGGEVKMREGWEGCGVGGLVAGEDGAEITRVLEEEADVV
;
A
#
# COMPACT_ATOMS: atom_id res chain seq x y z
N MET A 1 14.05 -26.22 12.31
CA MET A 1 13.05 -25.83 11.29
C MET A 1 13.79 -25.64 9.97
N PRO A 2 13.22 -26.04 8.82
CA PRO A 2 13.85 -25.78 7.52
C PRO A 2 13.81 -24.28 7.19
N LEU A 3 14.83 -23.80 6.49
CA LEU A 3 14.86 -22.44 5.93
C LEU A 3 13.71 -22.26 4.95
N THR A 4 12.86 -21.26 5.17
CA THR A 4 11.69 -20.99 4.29
C THR A 4 11.99 -19.88 3.30
N VAL A 5 11.71 -20.08 2.02
CA VAL A 5 11.88 -19.06 0.98
C VAL A 5 10.55 -18.80 0.30
N LEU A 6 10.08 -17.55 0.29
CA LEU A 6 8.85 -17.14 -0.39
C LEU A 6 9.15 -16.19 -1.55
N THR A 7 8.68 -16.56 -2.74
CA THR A 7 8.76 -15.74 -3.95
C THR A 7 7.76 -14.58 -3.91
N ASP A 8 7.93 -13.58 -4.78
CA ASP A 8 7.00 -12.45 -4.85
C ASP A 8 5.58 -12.91 -5.21
N ASP A 9 5.45 -13.90 -6.08
CA ASP A 9 4.15 -14.44 -6.50
C ASP A 9 3.44 -15.16 -5.35
N GLN A 10 4.18 -15.93 -4.55
CA GLN A 10 3.62 -16.58 -3.36
C GLN A 10 3.18 -15.55 -2.32
N ILE A 11 4.01 -14.52 -2.06
CA ILE A 11 3.67 -13.44 -1.14
C ILE A 11 2.45 -12.67 -1.64
N ARG A 12 2.41 -12.32 -2.92
CA ARG A 12 1.27 -11.64 -3.52
C ARG A 12 0.00 -12.46 -3.41
N ALA A 13 0.05 -13.76 -3.72
CA ALA A 13 -1.11 -14.65 -3.58
C ALA A 13 -1.62 -14.72 -2.13
N LEU A 14 -0.73 -14.76 -1.14
CA LEU A 14 -1.11 -14.71 0.28
C LEU A 14 -1.80 -13.39 0.63
N LEU A 15 -1.22 -12.26 0.22
CA LEU A 15 -1.72 -10.93 0.55
C LEU A 15 -3.02 -10.58 -0.20
N GLU A 16 -3.20 -11.05 -1.44
CA GLU A 16 -4.42 -10.79 -2.23
C GLU A 16 -5.64 -11.56 -1.70
N ASN A 17 -5.39 -12.68 -1.02
CA ASN A 17 -6.41 -13.54 -0.42
C ASN A 17 -6.78 -13.20 1.03
N LEU A 18 -6.20 -12.13 1.59
CA LEU A 18 -6.56 -11.68 2.93
C LEU A 18 -8.05 -11.36 3.03
N THR A 19 -8.63 -11.74 4.16
CA THR A 19 -9.96 -11.31 4.57
C THR A 19 -9.91 -9.91 5.20
N PRO A 20 -11.03 -9.17 5.23
CA PRO A 20 -11.10 -7.89 5.95
C PRO A 20 -10.68 -7.99 7.42
N SER A 21 -10.97 -9.13 8.07
CA SER A 21 -10.60 -9.37 9.47
C SER A 21 -9.09 -9.53 9.68
N GLU A 22 -8.41 -10.21 8.76
CA GLU A 22 -6.95 -10.38 8.79
C GLU A 22 -6.24 -9.07 8.47
N LEU A 23 -6.75 -8.30 7.50
CA LEU A 23 -6.25 -6.94 7.22
C LEU A 23 -6.34 -6.05 8.46
N GLU A 24 -7.46 -6.09 9.19
CA GLU A 24 -7.61 -5.36 10.43
C GLU A 24 -6.66 -5.88 11.53
N GLY A 25 -6.33 -7.17 11.53
CA GLY A 25 -5.27 -7.76 12.35
C GLY A 25 -3.90 -7.14 12.05
N PHE A 26 -3.49 -7.12 10.79
CA PHE A 26 -2.24 -6.48 10.35
C PHE A 26 -2.19 -5.00 10.72
N ARG A 27 -3.28 -4.27 10.50
CA ARG A 27 -3.37 -2.85 10.82
C ARG A 27 -3.22 -2.59 12.32
N ARG A 28 -3.89 -3.38 13.17
CA ARG A 28 -3.76 -3.29 14.64
C ARG A 28 -2.36 -3.60 15.10
N ALA A 29 -1.72 -4.63 14.54
CA ALA A 29 -0.34 -4.98 14.86
C ALA A 29 0.63 -3.84 14.49
N LEU A 30 0.47 -3.24 13.30
CA LEU A 30 1.28 -2.09 12.90
C LEU A 30 1.04 -0.87 13.81
N ALA A 31 -0.21 -0.57 14.14
CA ALA A 31 -0.54 0.54 15.04
C ALA A 31 0.01 0.35 16.46
N ALA A 32 -0.06 -0.87 16.99
CA ALA A 32 0.51 -1.23 18.29
C ALA A 32 2.04 -1.08 18.29
N ALA A 33 2.72 -1.61 17.27
CA ALA A 33 4.17 -1.49 17.14
C ALA A 33 4.62 -0.01 17.03
N LEU A 34 3.89 0.82 16.28
CA LEU A 34 4.16 2.27 16.20
C LEU A 34 3.95 2.95 17.55
N HIS A 35 2.89 2.59 18.29
CA HIS A 35 2.65 3.12 19.62
C HIS A 35 3.75 2.71 20.61
N GLU A 36 4.13 1.43 20.65
CA GLU A 36 5.21 0.91 21.49
C GLU A 36 6.54 1.63 21.20
N TYR A 37 6.85 1.82 19.92
CA TYR A 37 8.00 2.59 19.47
C TYR A 37 7.95 4.03 19.96
N SER A 38 6.82 4.72 19.80
CA SER A 38 6.67 6.13 20.20
C SER A 38 6.71 6.37 21.70
N VAL A 39 6.25 5.41 22.52
CA VAL A 39 6.21 5.54 23.99
C VAL A 39 7.41 4.87 24.66
N GLY A 40 8.28 4.19 23.89
CA GLY A 40 9.47 3.52 24.41
C GLY A 40 9.16 2.32 25.31
N THR A 41 8.03 1.66 25.08
CA THR A 41 7.52 0.56 25.94
C THR A 41 7.90 -0.82 25.44
N THR A 42 8.98 -0.93 24.66
CA THR A 42 9.47 -2.22 24.15
C THR A 42 9.64 -3.22 25.29
N PRO A 43 9.04 -4.43 25.20
CA PRO A 43 9.15 -5.44 26.25
C PRO A 43 10.61 -5.85 26.42
N GLY A 44 11.25 -5.34 27.49
CA GLY A 44 12.68 -5.51 27.73
C GLY A 44 13.36 -4.42 28.56
N GLY A 45 12.72 -3.24 28.73
CA GLY A 45 13.18 -2.21 29.68
C GLY A 45 14.44 -1.43 29.28
N GLU A 46 15.17 -1.85 28.25
CA GLU A 46 16.21 -1.06 27.60
C GLU A 46 15.63 -0.36 26.36
N PRO A 47 16.07 0.86 26.01
CA PRO A 47 15.83 1.43 24.68
C PRO A 47 16.58 0.59 23.63
N ALA A 48 16.04 -0.58 23.30
CA ALA A 48 16.66 -1.61 22.47
C ALA A 48 16.60 -1.27 20.97
N LEU A 49 17.02 -0.05 20.61
CA LEU A 49 17.12 0.40 19.23
C LEU A 49 18.58 0.66 18.90
N HIS A 50 19.33 -0.42 18.70
CA HIS A 50 20.58 -0.35 17.94
C HIS A 50 20.21 -0.40 16.45
N GLN A 51 19.65 0.70 15.94
CA GLN A 51 19.38 0.85 14.53
C GLN A 51 20.62 1.48 13.86
N PRO A 52 21.43 0.73 13.12
CA PRO A 52 22.49 1.32 12.31
C PRO A 52 21.89 2.12 11.15
N GLU A 53 22.66 3.09 10.65
CA GLU A 53 22.30 3.83 9.46
C GLU A 53 22.16 2.92 8.24
N ARG A 54 21.28 3.31 7.31
CA ARG A 54 21.19 2.66 5.99
C ARG A 54 22.55 2.71 5.31
N ILE A 55 22.96 1.57 4.76
CA ILE A 55 24.10 1.51 3.84
C ILE A 55 23.56 1.62 2.42
N SER A 56 24.08 2.59 1.66
CA SER A 56 23.74 2.77 0.24
C SER A 56 24.97 2.55 -0.63
N ILE A 57 24.88 1.60 -1.55
CA ILE A 57 25.96 1.27 -2.48
C ILE A 57 25.49 1.58 -3.90
N HIS A 58 26.05 2.62 -4.51
CA HIS A 58 25.79 2.97 -5.91
C HIS A 58 26.82 2.31 -6.83
N ARG A 59 26.34 1.72 -7.94
CA ARG A 59 27.19 1.08 -8.97
C ARG A 59 27.12 1.88 -10.29
N PRO A 60 28.10 2.78 -10.56
CA PRO A 60 28.09 3.65 -11.75
C PRO A 60 27.97 2.90 -13.08
N ALA A 61 28.62 1.73 -13.20
CA ALA A 61 28.60 0.93 -14.41
C ALA A 61 27.20 0.42 -14.81
N THR A 62 26.28 0.31 -13.85
CA THR A 62 24.91 -0.21 -14.07
C THR A 62 23.82 0.81 -13.76
N GLY A 63 24.13 1.90 -13.06
CA GLY A 63 23.15 2.81 -12.46
C GLY A 63 22.34 2.22 -11.30
N ALA A 64 22.66 1.01 -10.84
CA ALA A 64 21.96 0.35 -9.74
C ALA A 64 22.39 0.91 -8.38
N THR A 65 21.42 1.09 -7.48
CA THR A 65 21.66 1.43 -6.07
C THR A 65 21.15 0.29 -5.19
N THR A 66 22.04 -0.30 -4.39
CA THR A 66 21.69 -1.29 -3.37
C THR A 66 21.52 -0.58 -2.04
N LEU A 67 20.45 -0.91 -1.31
CA LEU A 67 20.11 -0.30 -0.03
C LEU A 67 20.00 -1.42 1.01
N ASP A 68 20.92 -1.45 1.96
CA ASP A 68 20.83 -2.33 3.11
C ASP A 68 20.20 -1.54 4.26
N ASN A 69 19.03 -1.99 4.71
CA ASN A 69 18.29 -1.37 5.82
C ASN A 69 18.23 -2.33 7.01
N PRO A 70 19.23 -2.34 7.91
CA PRO A 70 19.07 -2.98 9.21
C PRO A 70 18.11 -2.10 10.06
N HIS A 71 16.81 -2.39 9.97
CA HIS A 71 15.67 -1.92 10.79
C HIS A 71 15.39 -0.40 11.00
N HIS A 72 14.85 0.31 9.97
CA HIS A 72 13.77 1.35 9.92
C HIS A 72 14.01 2.29 8.68
N PRO A 73 12.99 2.90 8.02
CA PRO A 73 13.13 3.47 6.67
C PRO A 73 13.66 4.92 6.70
N PRO A 74 14.62 5.28 5.83
CA PRO A 74 15.11 6.63 5.62
C PRO A 74 14.39 7.38 4.47
N PRO A 75 14.67 8.69 4.27
CA PRO A 75 14.07 9.52 3.23
C PRO A 75 14.22 8.97 1.79
N PRO A 76 13.33 9.38 0.87
CA PRO A 76 13.42 8.99 -0.54
C PRO A 76 14.75 9.47 -1.15
N PRO A 77 15.35 8.69 -2.05
CA PRO A 77 16.57 9.10 -2.73
C PRO A 77 16.31 10.36 -3.60
N PRO A 78 17.32 11.23 -3.80
CA PRO A 78 17.19 12.36 -4.70
C PRO A 78 16.93 11.88 -6.14
N PRO A 79 16.11 12.59 -6.92
CA PRO A 79 15.82 12.21 -8.31
C PRO A 79 17.13 12.25 -9.12
N GLN A 80 17.53 11.11 -9.68
CA GLN A 80 18.68 11.02 -10.59
C GLN A 80 18.22 11.09 -12.06
N PRO A 81 18.98 11.78 -12.93
CA PRO A 81 18.64 11.87 -14.34
C PRO A 81 18.90 10.55 -15.06
N THR A 82 17.88 10.09 -15.78
CA THR A 82 17.94 9.22 -16.97
C THR A 82 19.00 8.12 -16.96
N ALA A 83 18.87 7.14 -16.08
CA ALA A 83 19.42 5.81 -16.30
C ALA A 83 18.27 4.81 -16.47
N ALA A 84 18.55 3.65 -17.08
CA ALA A 84 17.57 2.59 -17.33
C ALA A 84 16.67 2.38 -16.10
N THR A 85 15.35 2.24 -16.30
CA THR A 85 14.39 2.08 -15.20
C THR A 85 14.63 0.74 -14.48
N ILE A 86 15.56 0.71 -13.53
CA ILE A 86 15.77 -0.41 -12.63
C ILE A 86 14.62 -0.39 -11.63
N ARG A 87 13.76 -1.40 -11.70
CA ARG A 87 12.69 -1.56 -10.71
C ARG A 87 13.32 -1.97 -9.39
N PRO A 88 13.09 -1.22 -8.30
CA PRO A 88 13.60 -1.59 -6.99
C PRO A 88 13.14 -3.01 -6.64
N THR A 89 14.09 -3.91 -6.44
CA THR A 89 13.85 -5.28 -6.02
C THR A 89 14.62 -5.49 -4.73
N GLY A 90 13.97 -6.05 -3.71
CA GLY A 90 14.58 -6.27 -2.41
C GLY A 90 14.20 -7.64 -1.85
N ALA A 91 14.86 -8.02 -0.77
CA ALA A 91 14.53 -9.20 0.01
C ALA A 91 14.53 -8.86 1.50
N ILE A 92 13.75 -9.57 2.29
CA ILE A 92 13.77 -9.51 3.76
C ILE A 92 14.24 -10.87 4.27
N THR A 93 15.29 -10.87 5.06
CA THR A 93 15.77 -12.09 5.75
C THR A 93 15.35 -12.02 7.21
N LEU A 94 14.66 -13.07 7.66
CA LEU A 94 14.21 -13.21 9.05
C LEU A 94 15.18 -14.11 9.81
N PHE A 95 15.49 -13.75 11.03
CA PHE A 95 16.38 -14.49 11.92
C PHE A 95 15.70 -14.73 13.28
N THR A 96 16.09 -15.81 13.96
CA THR A 96 15.79 -16.01 15.37
C THR A 96 16.57 -15.03 16.24
N PRO A 97 16.18 -14.83 17.52
CA PRO A 97 16.98 -14.06 18.47
C PRO A 97 18.42 -14.58 18.64
N ALA A 98 18.67 -15.87 18.36
CA ALA A 98 20.00 -16.48 18.38
C ALA A 98 20.80 -16.24 17.08
N GLY A 99 20.26 -15.50 16.11
CA GLY A 99 20.91 -15.21 14.82
C GLY A 99 20.79 -16.34 13.78
N VAL A 100 20.04 -17.41 14.05
CA VAL A 100 19.80 -18.49 13.09
C VAL A 100 18.79 -18.03 12.04
N PRO A 101 19.06 -18.16 10.73
CA PRO A 101 18.14 -17.73 9.68
C PRO A 101 16.87 -18.58 9.66
N LEU A 102 15.71 -17.92 9.62
CA LEU A 102 14.38 -18.52 9.53
C LEU A 102 13.87 -18.57 8.09
N GLY A 103 14.08 -17.50 7.33
CA GLY A 103 13.61 -17.45 5.97
C GLY A 103 13.96 -16.19 5.20
N ILE A 104 13.73 -16.23 3.89
CA ILE A 104 13.98 -15.15 2.94
C ILE A 104 12.69 -14.87 2.17
N LEU A 105 12.28 -13.62 2.16
CA LEU A 105 11.06 -13.15 1.52
C LEU A 105 11.43 -12.19 0.40
N HIS A 106 10.88 -12.38 -0.80
CA HIS A 106 10.95 -11.33 -1.82
C HIS A 106 10.16 -10.09 -1.36
N ALA A 107 10.72 -8.89 -1.52
CA ALA A 107 10.19 -7.71 -0.85
C ALA A 107 9.36 -6.77 -1.75
N SER A 108 9.13 -7.08 -3.02
CA SER A 108 8.43 -6.13 -3.93
C SER A 108 6.96 -5.93 -3.53
N ALA A 109 6.15 -6.98 -3.58
CA ALA A 109 4.75 -6.92 -3.15
C ALA A 109 4.64 -6.55 -1.66
N LEU A 110 5.51 -7.10 -0.81
CA LEU A 110 5.51 -6.84 0.62
C LEU A 110 5.83 -5.38 0.97
N THR A 111 6.77 -4.75 0.24
CA THR A 111 7.08 -3.33 0.44
C THR A 111 5.91 -2.44 0.03
N ALA A 112 5.23 -2.75 -1.08
CA ALA A 112 4.04 -2.01 -1.47
C ALA A 112 2.88 -2.20 -0.50
N PHE A 113 2.66 -3.42 -0.04
CA PHE A 113 1.64 -3.74 0.95
C PHE A 113 1.87 -3.01 2.28
N ARG A 114 3.08 -3.04 2.85
CA ARG A 114 3.35 -2.36 4.15
C ARG A 114 3.19 -0.84 4.05
N THR A 115 3.57 -0.23 2.93
CA THR A 115 3.36 1.22 2.69
C THR A 115 1.88 1.53 2.61
N ALA A 116 1.10 0.74 1.86
CA ALA A 116 -0.35 0.87 1.78
C ALA A 116 -1.01 0.68 3.15
N LEU A 117 -0.55 -0.28 3.95
CA LEU A 117 -1.07 -0.56 5.29
C LEU A 117 -0.82 0.62 6.25
N ALA A 118 0.36 1.24 6.18
CA ALA A 118 0.66 2.45 6.95
C ALA A 118 -0.27 3.61 6.56
N SER A 119 -0.49 3.83 5.26
CA SER A 119 -1.46 4.83 4.79
C SER A 119 -2.89 4.49 5.22
N LEU A 120 -3.27 3.22 5.23
CA LEU A 120 -4.59 2.78 5.69
C LEU A 120 -4.83 3.11 7.18
N CYS A 121 -3.80 3.05 8.03
CA CYS A 121 -3.91 3.50 9.42
C CYS A 121 -4.37 4.97 9.51
N MET A 122 -3.83 5.84 8.65
CA MET A 122 -4.21 7.26 8.59
C MET A 122 -5.62 7.45 8.00
N ILE A 123 -5.93 6.72 6.93
CA ILE A 123 -7.27 6.75 6.31
C ILE A 123 -8.34 6.36 7.34
N ARG A 124 -8.10 5.34 8.17
CA ARG A 124 -9.06 4.92 9.20
C ARG A 124 -9.32 5.95 10.29
N LEU A 125 -8.34 6.81 10.59
CA LEU A 125 -8.53 7.92 11.53
C LEU A 125 -9.40 9.04 10.93
N ARG A 126 -9.32 9.25 9.61
CA ARG A 126 -10.08 10.26 8.89
C ARG A 126 -11.45 9.77 8.41
N PHE A 127 -11.55 8.48 8.13
CA PHE A 127 -12.71 7.80 7.57
C PHE A 127 -12.99 6.53 8.36
N PRO A 128 -13.71 6.61 9.48
CA PRO A 128 -14.04 5.44 10.28
C PRO A 128 -14.81 4.41 9.44
N ALA A 129 -14.53 3.12 9.67
CA ALA A 129 -15.29 2.05 9.04
C ALA A 129 -16.75 2.09 9.53
N ALA A 130 -17.70 1.70 8.67
CA ALA A 130 -19.14 1.75 8.98
C ALA A 130 -19.54 0.96 10.25
N SER A 131 -18.68 0.04 10.71
CA SER A 131 -18.88 -0.79 11.90
C SER A 131 -18.37 -0.18 13.20
N SER A 132 -17.71 0.99 13.18
CA SER A 132 -17.25 1.63 14.42
C SER A 132 -18.35 2.52 14.98
N SER A 133 -18.92 2.12 16.12
CA SER A 133 -19.93 2.87 16.88
C SER A 133 -19.39 4.15 17.56
N THR A 134 -18.17 4.58 17.23
CA THR A 134 -17.59 5.83 17.74
C THR A 134 -18.10 7.01 16.91
N PRO A 135 -18.64 8.07 17.56
CA PRO A 135 -19.10 9.26 16.85
C PRO A 135 -17.94 9.87 16.06
N SER A 136 -18.15 10.10 14.77
CA SER A 136 -17.19 10.81 13.92
C SER A 136 -17.02 12.25 14.40
N SER A 137 -15.77 12.73 14.40
CA SER A 137 -15.50 14.16 14.61
C SER A 137 -16.18 15.00 13.51
N PRO A 138 -16.69 16.21 13.80
CA PRO A 138 -17.55 16.99 12.89
C PRO A 138 -16.79 17.69 11.74
N GLY A 139 -15.68 17.14 11.24
CA GLY A 139 -14.67 17.92 10.51
C GLY A 139 -14.53 17.65 9.01
N THR A 140 -15.05 16.56 8.48
CA THR A 140 -14.88 16.18 7.08
C THR A 140 -16.25 15.84 6.51
N GLY A 141 -16.74 16.60 5.53
CA GLY A 141 -18.07 16.46 4.90
C GLY A 141 -18.30 15.15 4.13
N VAL A 142 -17.70 14.05 4.57
CA VAL A 142 -17.71 12.72 3.95
C VAL A 142 -18.73 11.78 4.59
N ASP A 143 -19.24 12.08 5.80
CA ASP A 143 -20.34 11.33 6.41
C ASP A 143 -21.73 11.81 5.93
N VAL A 144 -21.85 12.15 4.64
CA VAL A 144 -23.17 12.35 4.03
C VAL A 144 -23.76 10.96 3.73
N PRO A 145 -24.89 10.57 4.36
CA PRO A 145 -25.47 9.24 4.15
C PRO A 145 -25.75 8.98 2.67
N GLY A 146 -25.21 7.86 2.15
CA GLY A 146 -25.41 7.44 0.76
C GLY A 146 -24.46 8.05 -0.27
N ARG A 147 -23.60 9.01 0.08
CA ARG A 147 -22.55 9.51 -0.82
C ARG A 147 -21.44 8.46 -0.95
N LYS A 148 -21.08 8.12 -2.20
CA LYS A 148 -19.92 7.27 -2.51
C LYS A 148 -18.73 8.13 -2.93
N LEU A 149 -17.54 7.71 -2.51
CA LEU A 149 -16.27 8.38 -2.78
C LEU A 149 -15.75 8.08 -4.19
N ALA A 150 -15.14 9.09 -4.82
CA ALA A 150 -14.31 8.88 -6.01
C ALA A 150 -12.83 9.04 -5.67
N MET A 151 -12.04 7.99 -5.90
CA MET A 151 -10.59 7.99 -5.69
C MET A 151 -9.84 8.28 -6.99
N LEU A 152 -9.06 9.35 -7.02
CA LEU A 152 -8.14 9.64 -8.12
C LEU A 152 -6.71 9.21 -7.73
N VAL A 153 -6.10 8.32 -8.51
CA VAL A 153 -4.86 7.64 -8.14
C VAL A 153 -3.79 7.91 -9.19
N TYR A 154 -2.78 8.70 -8.82
CA TYR A 154 -1.65 8.97 -9.70
C TYR A 154 -0.61 7.84 -9.63
N GLY A 155 -0.48 7.10 -10.73
CA GLY A 155 0.42 5.97 -10.89
C GLY A 155 -0.31 4.65 -11.11
N CYS A 156 0.35 3.71 -11.81
CA CYS A 156 -0.22 2.41 -12.19
C CYS A 156 0.68 1.23 -11.78
N GLY A 157 1.53 1.42 -10.77
CA GLY A 157 2.47 0.41 -10.27
C GLY A 157 1.95 -0.38 -9.07
N GLU A 158 2.80 -1.23 -8.48
CA GLU A 158 2.44 -2.04 -7.30
C GLU A 158 1.98 -1.19 -6.10
N GLN A 159 2.60 -0.03 -5.86
CA GLN A 159 2.18 0.87 -4.78
C GLN A 159 0.72 1.32 -4.99
N ALA A 160 0.39 1.83 -6.19
CA ALA A 160 -0.97 2.26 -6.52
C ALA A 160 -1.98 1.11 -6.39
N TYR A 161 -1.61 -0.09 -6.86
CA TYR A 161 -2.44 -1.28 -6.70
C TYR A 161 -2.73 -1.59 -5.23
N TRP A 162 -1.71 -1.71 -4.38
CA TRP A 162 -1.91 -2.08 -2.98
C TRP A 162 -2.66 -1.02 -2.18
N HIS A 163 -2.39 0.27 -2.41
CA HIS A 163 -3.14 1.35 -1.76
C HIS A 163 -4.65 1.25 -2.07
N VAL A 164 -5.02 1.12 -3.34
CA VAL A 164 -6.42 0.97 -3.74
C VAL A 164 -7.01 -0.34 -3.21
N ARG A 165 -6.29 -1.45 -3.34
CA ARG A 165 -6.75 -2.77 -2.90
C ARG A 165 -7.10 -2.79 -1.41
N LEU A 166 -6.28 -2.19 -0.56
CA LEU A 166 -6.51 -2.12 0.88
C LEU A 166 -7.66 -1.18 1.25
N VAL A 167 -7.78 -0.03 0.56
CA VAL A 167 -8.91 0.88 0.77
C VAL A 167 -10.22 0.22 0.35
N LEU A 168 -10.26 -0.48 -0.79
CA LEU A 168 -11.46 -1.23 -1.21
C LEU A 168 -11.79 -2.37 -0.24
N MET A 169 -10.80 -3.06 0.31
CA MET A 169 -11.04 -4.12 1.32
C MET A 169 -11.61 -3.56 2.63
N ALA A 170 -11.15 -2.38 3.06
CA ALA A 170 -11.55 -1.77 4.34
C ALA A 170 -12.81 -0.89 4.24
N HIS A 171 -13.04 -0.27 3.08
CA HIS A 171 -14.04 0.78 2.87
C HIS A 171 -14.84 0.60 1.57
N GLY A 172 -14.88 -0.60 0.98
CA GLY A 172 -15.47 -0.82 -0.35
C GLY A 172 -16.90 -0.30 -0.50
N GLY A 173 -17.74 -0.45 0.52
CA GLY A 173 -19.12 0.09 0.53
C GLY A 173 -19.21 1.63 0.43
N LYS A 174 -18.13 2.35 0.75
CA LYS A 174 -18.02 3.80 0.63
C LYS A 174 -17.40 4.26 -0.68
N VAL A 175 -16.75 3.39 -1.44
CA VAL A 175 -16.05 3.77 -2.69
C VAL A 175 -16.93 3.48 -3.90
N GLY A 176 -17.25 4.51 -4.68
CA GLY A 176 -18.08 4.41 -5.88
C GLY A 176 -17.27 4.35 -7.16
N LYS A 177 -16.11 5.01 -7.19
CA LYS A 177 -15.27 5.10 -8.38
C LYS A 177 -13.79 5.15 -8.02
N VAL A 178 -12.95 4.48 -8.80
CA VAL A 178 -11.49 4.59 -8.75
C VAL A 178 -10.98 4.90 -10.16
N VAL A 179 -10.16 5.93 -10.29
CA VAL A 179 -9.57 6.35 -11.56
C VAL A 179 -8.05 6.38 -11.45
N PHE A 180 -7.37 5.53 -12.22
CA PHE A 180 -5.91 5.51 -12.28
C PHE A 180 -5.38 6.46 -13.35
N VAL A 181 -4.52 7.39 -12.98
CA VAL A 181 -3.83 8.32 -13.89
C VAL A 181 -2.40 7.84 -14.12
N GLY A 182 -2.08 7.47 -15.35
CA GLY A 182 -0.75 6.99 -15.72
C GLY A 182 -0.13 7.78 -16.87
N ARG A 183 1.19 7.65 -17.07
CA ARG A 183 1.89 8.29 -18.20
C ARG A 183 1.75 7.55 -19.53
N GLY A 184 1.16 6.36 -19.52
CA GLY A 184 1.05 5.53 -20.72
C GLY A 184 -0.04 4.49 -20.61
N ARG A 185 -0.76 4.31 -21.71
CA ARG A 185 -1.95 3.46 -21.85
C ARG A 185 -1.75 2.04 -21.33
N ARG A 186 -0.64 1.39 -21.70
CA ARG A 186 -0.33 0.02 -21.27
C ARG A 186 -0.31 -0.16 -19.73
N GLY A 187 0.22 0.82 -19.00
CA GLY A 187 0.28 0.77 -17.54
C GLY A 187 -1.09 0.92 -16.91
N VAL A 188 -1.87 1.88 -17.43
CA VAL A 188 -3.24 2.18 -17.00
C VAL A 188 -4.15 0.96 -17.25
N GLU A 189 -4.18 0.45 -18.47
CA GLU A 189 -4.97 -0.74 -18.83
C GLU A 189 -4.55 -1.95 -18.00
N GLY A 190 -3.25 -2.13 -17.74
CA GLY A 190 -2.73 -3.23 -16.93
C GLY A 190 -3.25 -3.22 -15.49
N VAL A 191 -3.27 -2.06 -14.82
CA VAL A 191 -3.79 -1.97 -13.45
C VAL A 191 -5.31 -2.08 -13.40
N VAL A 192 -6.03 -1.46 -14.34
CA VAL A 192 -7.50 -1.57 -14.44
C VAL A 192 -7.90 -3.03 -14.67
N LYS A 193 -7.26 -3.72 -15.61
CA LYS A 193 -7.46 -5.15 -15.89
C LYS A 193 -7.27 -6.02 -14.65
N ARG A 194 -6.28 -5.70 -13.81
CA ARG A 194 -6.04 -6.44 -12.56
C ARG A 194 -7.22 -6.34 -11.59
N PHE A 195 -7.88 -5.19 -11.48
CA PHE A 195 -9.07 -5.03 -10.63
C PHE A 195 -10.35 -5.58 -11.26
N VAL A 196 -10.53 -5.37 -12.56
CA VAL A 196 -11.77 -5.74 -13.25
C VAL A 196 -11.84 -7.25 -13.48
N GLU A 197 -10.76 -7.85 -14.00
CA GLU A 197 -10.77 -9.25 -14.44
C GLU A 197 -10.18 -10.23 -13.43
N ARG A 198 -9.12 -9.85 -12.69
CA ARG A 198 -8.44 -10.81 -11.80
C ARG A 198 -9.06 -10.90 -10.41
N VAL A 199 -9.74 -9.86 -9.95
CA VAL A 199 -10.46 -9.94 -8.68
C VAL A 199 -11.84 -10.52 -8.92
N GLY A 200 -12.10 -11.71 -8.38
CA GLY A 200 -13.37 -12.42 -8.54
C GLY A 200 -14.56 -11.69 -7.91
N GLY A 201 -15.76 -11.90 -8.45
CA GLY A 201 -16.99 -11.24 -7.97
C GLY A 201 -17.29 -11.50 -6.50
N GLU A 202 -17.03 -12.71 -6.00
CA GLU A 202 -17.19 -13.06 -4.58
C GLU A 202 -16.31 -12.19 -3.66
N VAL A 203 -15.10 -11.85 -4.09
CA VAL A 203 -14.19 -10.97 -3.35
C VAL A 203 -14.75 -9.54 -3.33
N LYS A 204 -15.23 -9.04 -4.48
CA LYS A 204 -15.83 -7.69 -4.57
C LYS A 204 -17.09 -7.56 -3.71
N MET A 205 -17.92 -8.59 -3.68
CA MET A 205 -19.13 -8.66 -2.85
C MET A 205 -18.78 -8.69 -1.36
N ARG A 206 -17.87 -9.59 -0.96
CA ARG A 206 -17.40 -9.71 0.43
C ARG A 206 -16.82 -8.40 0.96
N GLU A 207 -16.18 -7.63 0.10
CA GLU A 207 -15.54 -6.36 0.44
C GLU A 207 -16.43 -5.14 0.16
N GLY A 208 -17.63 -5.34 -0.41
CA GLY A 208 -18.64 -4.31 -0.60
C GLY A 208 -18.41 -3.34 -1.76
N TRP A 209 -17.55 -3.66 -2.73
CA TRP A 209 -17.22 -2.79 -3.87
C TRP A 209 -17.60 -3.36 -5.23
N GLU A 210 -18.52 -4.33 -5.29
CA GLU A 210 -19.06 -4.90 -6.54
C GLU A 210 -19.60 -3.87 -7.54
N GLY A 211 -20.17 -2.77 -7.05
CA GLY A 211 -20.66 -1.64 -7.86
C GLY A 211 -19.66 -0.50 -8.03
N CYS A 212 -18.39 -0.66 -7.63
CA CYS A 212 -17.37 0.36 -7.79
C CYS A 212 -16.85 0.38 -9.24
N GLY A 213 -16.96 1.53 -9.91
CA GLY A 213 -16.37 1.72 -11.24
C GLY A 213 -14.86 1.85 -11.16
N VAL A 214 -14.11 1.03 -11.89
CA VAL A 214 -12.64 1.15 -11.97
C VAL A 214 -12.26 1.54 -13.40
N GLY A 215 -11.66 2.71 -13.54
CA GLY A 215 -11.25 3.29 -14.82
C GLY A 215 -9.81 3.79 -14.80
N GLY A 216 -9.37 4.32 -15.93
CA GLY A 216 -8.04 4.86 -16.05
C GLY A 216 -7.90 5.89 -17.15
N LEU A 217 -7.01 6.85 -16.93
CA LEU A 217 -6.74 8.01 -17.78
C LEU A 217 -5.24 8.11 -18.05
N VAL A 218 -4.89 8.54 -19.26
CA VAL A 218 -3.51 8.75 -19.69
C VAL A 218 -3.18 10.23 -19.61
N ALA A 219 -2.21 10.57 -18.77
CA ALA A 219 -1.70 11.93 -18.64
C ALA A 219 -1.16 12.44 -19.99
N GLY A 220 -1.64 13.60 -20.42
CA GLY A 220 -1.32 14.21 -21.72
C GLY A 220 -2.36 13.94 -22.81
N GLU A 221 -3.02 12.78 -22.79
CA GLU A 221 -4.13 12.48 -23.70
C GLU A 221 -5.47 12.93 -23.09
N ASP A 222 -5.69 12.61 -21.81
CA ASP A 222 -6.97 12.77 -21.12
C ASP A 222 -6.96 13.98 -20.15
N GLY A 223 -6.17 15.02 -20.45
CA GLY A 223 -5.91 16.13 -19.51
C GLY A 223 -7.18 16.82 -19.01
N ALA A 224 -8.13 17.11 -19.90
CA ALA A 224 -9.39 17.76 -19.54
C ALA A 224 -10.27 16.87 -18.65
N GLU A 225 -10.29 15.57 -18.90
CA GLU A 225 -11.03 14.59 -18.10
C GLU A 225 -10.40 14.42 -16.71
N ILE A 226 -9.07 14.43 -16.61
CA ILE A 226 -8.36 14.39 -15.32
C ILE A 226 -8.74 15.63 -14.49
N THR A 227 -8.74 16.83 -15.09
CA THR A 227 -9.16 18.05 -14.40
C THR A 227 -10.62 17.98 -13.97
N ARG A 228 -11.53 17.53 -14.85
CA ARG A 228 -12.95 17.35 -14.50
C ARG A 228 -13.12 16.42 -13.32
N VAL A 229 -12.50 15.23 -13.35
CA VAL A 229 -12.58 14.27 -12.25
C VAL A 229 -11.99 14.86 -10.96
N LEU A 230 -10.89 15.59 -11.03
CA LEU A 230 -10.27 16.22 -9.86
C LEU A 230 -11.15 17.32 -9.24
N GLU A 231 -11.80 18.14 -10.06
CA GLU A 231 -12.58 19.31 -9.60
C GLU A 231 -14.02 18.95 -9.19
N GLU A 232 -14.64 18.00 -9.90
CA GLU A 232 -16.07 17.71 -9.77
C GLU A 232 -16.38 16.42 -9.02
N GLU A 233 -15.49 15.42 -9.07
CA GLU A 233 -15.78 14.07 -8.59
C GLU A 233 -14.90 13.63 -7.42
N ALA A 234 -13.61 14.00 -7.43
CA ALA A 234 -12.62 13.46 -6.51
C ALA A 234 -12.80 14.00 -5.09
N ASP A 235 -13.00 13.09 -4.14
CA ASP A 235 -12.91 13.41 -2.74
C ASP A 235 -11.42 13.34 -2.34
N VAL A 236 -10.85 14.46 -1.90
CA VAL A 236 -9.43 14.53 -1.48
C VAL A 236 -9.23 13.63 -0.26
N VAL A 237 -8.44 12.56 -0.43
CA VAL A 237 -8.01 11.63 0.64
C VAL A 237 -6.50 11.64 0.75
#